data_AF-A0A7S2ES78-F1
#
_entry.id   AF-A0A7S2ES78-F1
#
_cell.length_a   1.000
_cell.length_b   1.000
_cell.length_c   1.000
_cell.angle_alpha   90.00
_cell.angle_beta   90.00
_cell.angle_gamma   90.00
#
_symmetry.space_group_name_H-M   'P 1'
#
loop_
_entity.id
_entity.type
_entity.pdbx_description
1 polymer ?
#
loop_
_entity_poly.entity_id
_entity_poly.type
_entity_poly.pdbx_seq_one_letter_code
_entity_poly.pdbx_strand_id
1 'polypeptide(L)'
;GEGGFDAVVSWLVFLHIADKAALLGRCASALRPGGRLFVEDYYRRGPFSEEEVSSLHDDVYCSDLPSREEYVGAVEEAGFESVVFEDMTDRWTAFVRDRLEKFVANQESFEATHGSMTFHSLLHFYRAVVQLFEGGHLGGVRLCATRSGD
;
A
#
# COMPACT_ATOMS: atom_id res chain seq x y z
N GLY A 1 -20.52 -15.05 1.50
CA GLY A 1 -21.48 -15.05 2.60
C GLY A 1 -21.02 -14.05 3.62
N GLU A 2 -21.94 -13.25 4.16
CA GLU A 2 -21.64 -12.34 5.27
C GLU A 2 -21.23 -13.15 6.51
N GLY A 3 -20.25 -12.66 7.27
CA GLY A 3 -19.87 -13.25 8.57
C GLY A 3 -19.05 -14.54 8.55
N GLY A 4 -18.42 -14.90 7.43
CA GLY A 4 -17.85 -16.24 7.24
C GLY A 4 -16.33 -16.36 7.38
N PHE A 5 -15.59 -15.27 7.30
CA PHE A 5 -14.11 -15.31 7.26
C PHE A 5 -13.48 -14.98 8.61
N ASP A 6 -12.40 -15.68 8.95
CA ASP A 6 -11.57 -15.40 10.12
C ASP A 6 -10.68 -14.17 9.93
N ALA A 7 -10.24 -13.92 8.70
CA ALA A 7 -9.35 -12.83 8.38
C ALA A 7 -9.55 -12.29 6.96
N VAL A 8 -9.30 -10.99 6.80
CA VAL A 8 -9.12 -10.31 5.53
C VAL A 8 -7.70 -9.79 5.52
N VAL A 9 -6.99 -10.09 4.44
CA VAL A 9 -5.59 -9.69 4.25
C VAL A 9 -5.45 -8.94 2.94
N SER A 10 -4.63 -7.89 2.93
CA SER A 10 -4.36 -7.09 1.74
C SER A 10 -2.92 -6.60 1.74
N TRP A 11 -2.26 -6.65 0.58
CA TRP A 11 -0.90 -6.13 0.39
C TRP A 11 -0.86 -5.32 -0.89
N LEU A 12 -0.62 -4.01 -0.76
CA LEU A 12 -0.50 -3.08 -1.89
C LEU A 12 -1.69 -3.16 -2.87
N VAL A 13 -2.92 -3.17 -2.32
CA VAL A 13 -4.15 -3.16 -3.13
C VAL A 13 -5.09 -2.02 -2.75
N PHE A 14 -5.24 -1.69 -1.46
CA PHE A 14 -6.22 -0.69 -1.05
C PHE A 14 -5.83 0.71 -1.57
N LEU A 15 -4.55 1.02 -1.78
CA LEU A 15 -4.13 2.26 -2.44
C LEU A 15 -4.81 2.54 -3.79
N HIS A 16 -5.23 1.50 -4.52
CA HIS A 16 -5.87 1.67 -5.83
C HIS A 16 -7.39 1.84 -5.76
N ILE A 17 -7.98 1.67 -4.57
CA ILE A 17 -9.44 1.70 -4.36
C ILE A 17 -9.80 3.00 -3.63
N ALA A 18 -10.34 3.98 -4.35
CA ALA A 18 -10.63 5.31 -3.78
C ALA A 18 -11.69 5.27 -2.67
N ASP A 19 -12.77 4.50 -2.84
CA ASP A 19 -13.86 4.41 -1.86
C ASP A 19 -13.48 3.50 -0.67
N LYS A 20 -12.69 4.06 0.25
CA LYS A 20 -12.21 3.37 1.45
C LYS A 20 -13.37 2.98 2.37
N ALA A 21 -14.42 3.79 2.47
CA ALA A 21 -15.58 3.50 3.30
C ALA A 21 -16.32 2.24 2.80
N ALA A 22 -16.63 2.17 1.50
CA ALA A 22 -17.29 0.99 0.93
C ALA A 22 -16.38 -0.26 0.97
N LEU A 23 -15.08 -0.09 0.73
CA LEU A 23 -14.11 -1.17 0.83
C LEU A 23 -14.05 -1.77 2.25
N LEU A 24 -13.83 -0.93 3.25
CA LEU A 24 -13.68 -1.35 4.65
C LEU A 24 -15.00 -1.90 5.20
N GLY A 25 -16.14 -1.30 4.83
CA GLY A 25 -17.47 -1.84 5.17
C GLY A 25 -17.68 -3.24 4.61
N ARG A 26 -17.26 -3.51 3.37
CA ARG A 26 -17.32 -4.87 2.80
C ARG A 26 -16.37 -5.84 3.51
N CYS A 27 -15.18 -5.39 3.90
CA CYS A 27 -14.26 -6.20 4.70
C CYS A 27 -14.88 -6.58 6.05
N ALA A 28 -15.51 -5.62 6.75
CA ALA A 28 -16.20 -5.87 8.01
C ALA A 28 -17.35 -6.87 7.84
N SER A 29 -18.21 -6.69 6.83
CA SER A 29 -19.33 -7.62 6.57
C SER A 29 -18.88 -9.04 6.21
N ALA A 30 -17.71 -9.20 5.59
CA ALA A 30 -17.17 -10.50 5.21
C ALA A 30 -16.61 -11.29 6.41
N LEU A 31 -16.00 -10.59 7.37
CA LEU A 31 -15.42 -11.18 8.58
C LEU A 31 -16.50 -11.65 9.54
N ARG A 32 -16.24 -12.68 10.35
CA ARG A 32 -17.07 -12.99 11.54
C ARG A 32 -16.78 -12.00 12.69
N PRO A 33 -17.65 -11.87 13.72
CA PRO A 33 -17.31 -11.13 14.94
C PRO A 33 -16.00 -11.64 15.54
N GLY A 34 -15.09 -10.72 15.87
CA GLY A 34 -13.72 -11.05 16.32
C GLY A 34 -12.75 -11.48 15.21
N GLY A 35 -13.18 -11.46 13.93
CA GLY A 35 -12.31 -11.67 12.78
C GLY A 35 -11.31 -10.54 12.60
N ARG A 36 -10.20 -10.77 11.88
CA ARG A 36 -9.08 -9.81 11.81
C ARG A 36 -8.89 -9.19 10.43
N LEU A 37 -8.58 -7.91 10.40
CA LEU A 37 -8.07 -7.21 9.23
C LEU A 37 -6.56 -7.07 9.35
N PHE A 38 -5.84 -7.40 8.28
CA PHE A 38 -4.41 -7.12 8.13
C PHE A 38 -4.19 -6.45 6.77
N VAL A 39 -3.56 -5.29 6.77
CA VAL A 39 -3.29 -4.52 5.56
C VAL A 39 -1.85 -4.05 5.59
N GLU A 40 -1.10 -4.29 4.53
CA GLU A 40 0.14 -3.58 4.26
C GLU A 40 -0.06 -2.71 3.02
N ASP A 41 0.05 -1.40 3.17
CA ASP A 41 -0.25 -0.47 2.08
C ASP A 41 0.55 0.84 2.17
N TYR A 42 0.33 1.75 1.23
CA TYR A 42 0.82 3.12 1.29
C TYR A 42 -0.12 4.03 2.07
N TYR A 43 0.44 5.09 2.63
CA TYR A 43 -0.30 6.20 3.23
C TYR A 43 0.44 7.52 3.02
N ARG A 44 -0.30 8.62 3.19
CA ARG A 44 0.22 9.98 3.05
C ARG A 44 0.82 10.46 4.37
N ARG A 45 2.10 10.83 4.36
CA ARG A 45 2.85 11.41 5.50
C ARG A 45 2.88 12.93 5.48
N GLY A 46 2.69 13.54 4.31
CA GLY A 46 2.65 14.98 4.10
C GLY A 46 2.04 15.34 2.75
N PRO A 47 1.87 16.63 2.44
CA PRO A 47 1.42 17.06 1.12
C PRO A 47 2.44 16.63 0.05
N PHE A 48 1.96 16.04 -1.03
CA PHE A 48 2.79 15.64 -2.16
C PHE A 48 3.17 16.85 -3.03
N SER A 49 4.36 16.83 -3.63
CA SER A 49 4.73 17.74 -4.71
C SER A 49 3.96 17.42 -6.00
N GLU A 50 3.96 18.35 -6.96
CA GLU A 50 3.33 18.10 -8.27
C GLU A 50 3.95 16.89 -8.98
N GLU A 51 5.27 16.71 -8.87
CA GLU A 51 5.98 15.55 -9.42
C GLU A 51 5.58 14.24 -8.73
N GLU A 52 5.44 14.25 -7.39
CA GLU A 52 5.00 13.07 -6.64
C GLU A 52 3.54 12.70 -6.97
N VAL A 53 2.67 13.69 -7.16
CA VAL A 53 1.28 13.45 -7.61
C VAL A 53 1.27 12.82 -8.99
N SER A 54 2.06 13.34 -9.94
CA SER A 54 2.15 12.76 -11.30
C SER A 54 2.68 11.32 -11.24
N SER A 55 3.73 11.06 -10.45
CA SER A 55 4.30 9.72 -10.35
C SER A 55 3.36 8.72 -9.66
N LEU A 56 2.65 9.13 -8.61
CA LEU A 56 1.60 8.30 -8.00
C LEU A 56 0.51 7.94 -9.01
N HIS A 57 0.07 8.89 -9.83
CA HIS A 57 -0.95 8.66 -10.84
C HIS A 57 -0.45 7.79 -12.00
N ASP A 58 0.67 8.16 -12.62
CA ASP A 58 1.13 7.59 -13.89
C ASP A 58 1.90 6.28 -13.72
N ASP A 59 2.68 6.16 -12.63
CA ASP A 59 3.57 5.02 -12.40
C ASP A 59 2.97 4.01 -11.42
N VAL A 60 2.30 4.51 -10.38
CA VAL A 60 1.70 3.68 -9.32
C VAL A 60 0.21 3.45 -9.56
N TYR A 61 -0.45 4.18 -10.47
CA TYR A 61 -1.91 4.09 -10.66
C TYR A 61 -2.69 4.29 -9.35
N CYS A 62 -2.26 5.26 -8.56
CA CYS A 62 -2.85 5.64 -7.28
C CYS A 62 -3.34 7.08 -7.36
N SER A 63 -4.64 7.28 -7.12
CA SER A 63 -5.28 8.59 -7.25
C SER A 63 -5.19 9.44 -5.98
N ASP A 64 -5.24 8.80 -4.81
CA ASP A 64 -5.15 9.46 -3.51
C ASP A 64 -4.79 8.44 -2.42
N LEU A 65 -4.18 8.94 -1.35
CA LEU A 65 -3.76 8.16 -0.19
C LEU A 65 -4.24 8.84 1.09
N PRO A 66 -4.88 8.10 2.02
CA PRO A 66 -5.28 8.66 3.30
C PRO A 66 -4.05 9.01 4.14
N SER A 67 -4.17 10.04 5.00
CA SER A 67 -3.27 10.23 6.12
C SER A 67 -3.43 9.08 7.13
N ARG A 68 -2.52 9.00 8.11
CA ARG A 68 -2.65 8.04 9.22
C ARG A 68 -4.00 8.18 9.92
N GLU A 69 -4.39 9.40 10.26
CA GLU A 69 -5.61 9.71 11.00
C GLU A 69 -6.86 9.36 10.18
N GLU A 70 -6.85 9.70 8.88
CA GLU A 70 -7.94 9.34 7.96
C GLU A 70 -8.07 7.82 7.81
N TYR A 71 -6.94 7.09 7.73
CA TYR A 71 -6.95 5.64 7.57
C TYR A 71 -7.44 4.93 8.83
N VAL A 72 -6.96 5.34 10.00
CA VAL A 72 -7.41 4.78 11.29
C VAL A 72 -8.89 5.09 11.51
N GLY A 73 -9.32 6.34 11.29
CA GLY A 73 -10.71 6.74 11.44
C GLY A 73 -11.64 5.95 10.52
N ALA A 74 -11.29 5.79 9.25
CA ALA A 74 -12.10 5.01 8.30
C ALA A 74 -12.22 3.52 8.70
N VAL A 75 -11.17 2.95 9.31
CA VAL A 75 -11.20 1.58 9.83
C VAL A 75 -12.13 1.48 11.05
N GLU A 76 -12.04 2.43 11.99
CA GLU A 76 -12.91 2.47 13.17
C GLU A 76 -14.39 2.67 12.79
N GLU A 77 -14.67 3.62 11.90
CA GLU A 77 -16.03 3.90 11.37
C GLU A 77 -16.64 2.68 10.66
N ALA A 78 -15.82 1.81 10.08
CA ALA A 78 -16.26 0.57 9.45
C ALA A 78 -16.61 -0.56 10.43
N GLY A 79 -16.49 -0.34 11.75
CA GLY A 79 -16.82 -1.32 12.78
C GLY A 79 -15.65 -2.23 13.18
N PHE A 80 -14.43 -1.72 13.06
CA PHE A 80 -13.24 -2.36 13.59
C PHE A 80 -12.77 -1.69 14.88
N GLU A 81 -12.18 -2.47 15.76
CA GLU A 81 -11.58 -2.05 17.02
C GLU A 81 -10.14 -2.54 17.14
N SER A 82 -9.44 -2.08 18.18
CA SER A 82 -8.04 -2.44 18.46
C SER A 82 -7.11 -2.15 17.26
N VAL A 83 -7.31 -1.00 16.60
CA VAL A 83 -6.54 -0.62 15.42
C VAL A 83 -5.09 -0.35 15.81
N VAL A 84 -4.18 -1.12 15.20
CA VAL A 84 -2.73 -0.93 15.31
C VAL A 84 -2.25 -0.43 13.95
N PHE A 85 -1.66 0.77 13.94
CA PHE A 85 -1.01 1.36 12.78
C PHE A 85 0.50 1.40 13.04
N GLU A 86 1.25 0.52 12.37
CA GLU A 86 2.71 0.46 12.41
C GLU A 86 3.27 1.16 11.16
N ASP A 87 4.04 2.23 11.36
CA ASP A 87 4.77 2.90 10.28
C ASP A 87 5.93 2.01 9.83
N MET A 88 5.88 1.57 8.58
CA MET A 88 6.86 0.69 7.94
C MET A 88 7.81 1.44 7.01
N THR A 89 7.73 2.77 6.97
CA THR A 89 8.38 3.61 5.96
C THR A 89 9.87 3.35 5.87
N ASP A 90 10.61 3.40 6.98
CA ASP A 90 12.07 3.19 6.96
C ASP A 90 12.47 1.81 6.40
N ARG A 91 11.70 0.78 6.78
CA ARG A 91 11.91 -0.59 6.31
C ARG A 91 11.63 -0.71 4.81
N TRP A 92 10.56 -0.07 4.33
CA TRP A 92 10.17 -0.13 2.93
C TRP A 92 11.10 0.72 2.06
N THR A 93 11.52 1.90 2.52
CA THR A 93 12.55 2.73 1.87
C THR A 93 13.84 1.95 1.66
N ALA A 94 14.33 1.24 2.69
CA ALA A 94 15.50 0.39 2.57
C ALA A 94 15.29 -0.75 1.55
N PHE A 95 14.12 -1.40 1.60
CA PHE A 95 13.77 -2.49 0.70
C PHE A 95 13.68 -2.05 -0.77
N VAL A 96 13.02 -0.94 -1.09
CA VAL A 96 12.85 -0.50 -2.48
C VAL A 96 14.17 -0.05 -3.09
N ARG A 97 15.08 0.54 -2.29
CA ARG A 97 16.46 0.85 -2.70
C ARG A 97 17.22 -0.42 -3.08
N ASP A 98 17.28 -1.39 -2.16
CA ASP A 98 17.96 -2.67 -2.38
C ASP A 98 17.38 -3.43 -3.58
N ARG A 99 16.05 -3.39 -3.75
CA ARG A 99 15.36 -4.00 -4.91
C ARG A 99 15.80 -3.36 -6.22
N LEU A 100 15.87 -2.03 -6.28
CA LEU A 100 16.33 -1.31 -7.49
C LEU A 100 17.79 -1.65 -7.81
N GLU A 101 18.68 -1.61 -6.80
CA GLU A 101 20.10 -1.93 -6.97
C GLU A 101 20.31 -3.35 -7.51
N LYS A 102 19.62 -4.34 -6.92
CA LYS A 102 19.65 -5.73 -7.39
C LYS A 102 19.08 -5.90 -8.79
N PHE A 103 18.02 -5.17 -9.11
CA PHE A 103 17.41 -5.23 -10.44
C PHE A 103 18.37 -4.70 -11.51
N VAL A 104 19.02 -3.55 -11.26
CA VAL A 104 20.02 -2.96 -12.16
C VAL A 104 21.22 -3.89 -12.32
N ALA A 105 21.73 -4.46 -11.23
CA ALA A 105 22.86 -5.39 -11.27
C ALA A 105 22.56 -6.67 -12.08
N ASN A 106 21.28 -7.02 -12.24
CA ASN A 106 20.83 -8.20 -12.99
C ASN A 106 20.37 -7.88 -14.43
N GLN A 107 20.74 -6.72 -14.98
CA GLN A 107 20.27 -6.26 -16.30
C GLN A 107 20.49 -7.30 -17.41
N GLU A 108 21.72 -7.77 -17.61
CA GLU A 108 22.05 -8.66 -18.74
C GLU A 108 21.20 -9.94 -18.74
N SER A 109 21.08 -10.59 -17.58
CA SER A 109 20.29 -11.82 -17.44
C SER A 109 18.79 -11.55 -17.61
N PHE A 110 18.29 -10.41 -17.11
CA PHE A 110 16.89 -10.06 -17.22
C PHE A 110 16.51 -9.74 -18.67
N GLU A 111 17.31 -8.92 -19.37
CA GLU A 111 17.10 -8.57 -20.77
C GLU A 111 17.18 -9.79 -21.69
N ALA A 112 18.08 -10.74 -21.41
CA ALA A 112 18.16 -11.99 -22.17
C ALA A 112 16.87 -12.84 -22.08
N THR A 113 16.13 -12.73 -20.98
CA THR A 113 14.92 -13.53 -20.72
C THR A 113 13.64 -12.78 -21.12
N HIS A 114 13.58 -11.48 -20.84
CA HIS A 114 12.35 -10.68 -20.91
C HIS A 114 12.41 -9.55 -21.96
N GLY A 115 13.59 -9.29 -22.53
CA GLY A 115 13.80 -8.23 -23.50
C GLY A 115 14.07 -6.86 -22.87
N SER A 116 14.76 -6.03 -23.64
CA SER A 116 15.21 -4.71 -23.18
C SER A 116 14.07 -3.74 -22.89
N MET A 117 12.98 -3.76 -23.67
CA MET A 117 11.82 -2.89 -23.42
C MET A 117 11.22 -3.12 -22.03
N THR A 118 11.01 -4.38 -21.64
CA THR A 118 10.47 -4.73 -20.32
C THR A 118 11.42 -4.34 -19.18
N PHE A 119 12.73 -4.50 -19.39
CA PHE A 119 13.73 -4.02 -18.42
C PHE A 119 13.60 -2.51 -18.19
N HIS A 120 13.54 -1.72 -19.26
CA HIS A 120 13.45 -0.26 -19.16
C HIS A 120 12.14 0.20 -18.51
N SER A 121 11.00 -0.43 -18.83
CA SER A 121 9.72 -0.12 -18.18
C SER A 121 9.74 -0.42 -16.68
N LEU A 122 10.30 -1.56 -16.26
CA LEU A 122 10.41 -1.91 -14.84
C LEU A 122 11.45 -1.05 -14.12
N LEU A 123 12.54 -0.69 -14.79
CA LEU A 123 13.55 0.23 -14.24
C LEU A 123 12.95 1.60 -13.95
N HIS A 124 12.12 2.11 -14.88
CA HIS A 124 11.36 3.34 -14.68
C HIS A 124 10.46 3.25 -13.45
N PHE A 125 9.63 2.21 -13.36
CA PHE A 125 8.75 1.99 -12.21
C PHE A 125 9.51 1.88 -10.88
N TYR A 126 10.60 1.10 -10.81
CA TYR A 126 11.37 0.97 -9.58
C TYR A 126 12.05 2.28 -9.16
N ARG A 127 12.51 3.09 -10.11
CA ARG A 127 13.04 4.43 -9.81
C ARG A 127 11.97 5.35 -9.28
N ALA A 128 10.78 5.36 -9.88
CA ALA A 128 9.64 6.14 -9.40
C ALA A 128 9.28 5.78 -7.96
N VAL A 129 9.16 4.49 -7.64
CA VAL A 129 8.86 4.04 -6.27
C VAL A 129 9.96 4.44 -5.29
N VAL A 130 11.25 4.30 -5.64
CA VAL A 130 12.35 4.77 -4.78
C VAL A 130 12.25 6.28 -4.53
N GLN A 131 12.02 7.08 -5.57
CA GLN A 131 11.90 8.53 -5.47
C GLN A 131 10.73 8.95 -4.57
N LEU A 132 9.56 8.30 -4.71
CA LEU A 132 8.40 8.56 -3.86
C LEU A 132 8.69 8.30 -2.37
N PHE A 133 9.39 7.20 -2.04
CA PHE A 133 9.78 6.90 -0.67
C PHE A 133 10.88 7.84 -0.13
N GLU A 134 11.83 8.25 -0.97
CA GLU A 134 12.89 9.20 -0.61
C GLU A 134 12.36 10.63 -0.44
N GLY A 135 11.27 11.00 -1.11
CA GLY A 135 10.61 12.30 -0.98
C GLY A 135 10.03 12.56 0.41
N GLY A 136 9.77 11.50 1.18
CA GLY A 136 9.35 11.59 2.59
C GLY A 136 7.87 11.87 2.81
N HIS A 137 7.11 12.24 1.77
CA HIS A 137 5.67 12.47 1.83
C HIS A 137 4.85 11.17 1.65
N LEU A 138 5.44 10.14 1.03
CA LEU A 138 4.87 8.79 0.98
C LEU A 138 5.38 7.96 2.16
N GLY A 139 4.51 7.12 2.73
CA GLY A 139 4.87 6.13 3.73
C GLY A 139 4.32 4.76 3.44
N GLY A 140 4.93 3.74 4.05
CA GLY A 140 4.41 2.38 4.11
C GLY A 140 3.78 2.12 5.47
N VAL A 141 2.66 1.41 5.52
CA VAL A 141 1.96 1.05 6.76
C VAL A 141 1.71 -0.43 6.83
N ARG A 142 1.79 -0.99 8.04
CA ARG A 142 1.08 -2.21 8.44
C ARG A 142 -0.04 -1.87 9.39
N LEU A 143 -1.26 -2.18 9.00
CA LEU A 143 -2.47 -1.94 9.76
C LEU A 143 -3.10 -3.27 10.16
N CYS A 144 -3.35 -3.45 11.46
CA CYS A 144 -4.08 -4.58 12.00
C CYS A 144 -5.30 -4.08 12.76
N ALA A 145 -6.44 -4.74 12.62
CA ALA A 145 -7.64 -4.43 13.41
C ALA A 145 -8.51 -5.67 13.60
N THR A 146 -9.45 -5.61 14.56
CA THR A 146 -10.39 -6.71 14.84
C THR A 146 -11.81 -6.23 14.57
N ARG A 147 -12.63 -7.03 13.89
CA ARG A 147 -14.05 -6.72 13.71
C ARG A 147 -14.73 -6.78 15.08
N SER A 148 -15.45 -5.72 15.44
CA SER A 148 -16.20 -5.66 16.70
C SER A 148 -17.22 -6.80 16.84
N GLY A 149 -17.50 -7.14 18.09
CA GLY A 149 -18.18 -8.38 18.49
C GLY A 149 -19.71 -8.41 18.38
N ASP A 150 -20.35 -7.31 17.99
CA ASP A 150 -21.82 -7.19 18.04
C ASP A 150 -22.55 -8.03 16.98
#